data_AF-A0A379TNI0-F1
#
_entry.id   AF-A0A379TNI0-F1
#
_cell.length_a   1.000
_cell.length_b   1.000
_cell.length_c   1.000
_cell.angle_alpha   90.00
_cell.angle_beta   90.00
_cell.angle_gamma   90.00
#
_symmetry.space_group_name_H-M   'P 1'
#
loop_
_entity.id
_entity.type
_entity.pdbx_description
1 polymer ?
#
loop_
_entity_poly.entity_id
_entity_poly.type
_entity_poly.pdbx_seq_one_letter_code
_entity_poly.pdbx_strand_id
1 'polypeptide(L)'
;MQKVYGDNAPQAWQKLAAKTVTVTKGWSEAYGLFLKGESDLVLSYTTSPAYHIIEEKKDNYAAANFSEGHYLQVEVAARTVASKQPELAEKFLKFMVSPAFQNAIPTGNWMYPVTQVALPSGFEQLSKPATALEFTPQQVAAQRQTWISEWQRAVSR
;
A
#
# COMPACT_ATOMS: atom_id res chain seq x y z
N MET A 1 4.25 7.81 9.54
CA MET A 1 4.16 8.47 10.86
C MET A 1 5.32 8.09 11.77
N GLN A 2 5.37 6.90 12.37
CA GLN A 2 6.43 6.58 13.32
C GLN A 2 7.85 6.64 12.74
N LYS A 3 8.04 6.20 11.51
CA LYS A 3 9.35 6.28 10.84
C LYS A 3 9.84 7.71 10.56
N VAL A 4 8.91 8.66 10.43
CA VAL A 4 9.19 10.06 10.06
C VAL A 4 9.27 10.95 11.29
N TYR A 5 8.33 10.78 12.24
CA TYR A 5 8.18 11.66 13.39
C TYR A 5 8.68 11.05 14.71
N GLY A 6 8.93 9.74 14.78
CA GLY A 6 9.29 9.05 16.02
C GLY A 6 8.35 9.39 17.17
N ASP A 7 8.91 9.77 18.31
CA ASP A 7 8.15 10.11 19.52
C ASP A 7 7.19 11.32 19.34
N ASN A 8 7.36 12.12 18.28
CA ASN A 8 6.45 13.23 17.94
C ASN A 8 5.25 12.78 17.08
N ALA A 9 5.11 11.48 16.80
CA ALA A 9 4.00 10.95 16.00
C ALA A 9 2.61 11.29 16.57
N PRO A 10 2.35 11.29 17.90
CA PRO A 10 1.03 11.67 18.43
C PRO A 10 0.60 13.09 18.04
N GLN A 11 1.51 14.07 18.13
CA GLN A 11 1.23 15.46 17.75
C GLN A 11 1.05 15.60 16.24
N ALA A 12 1.82 14.86 15.45
CA ALA A 12 1.66 14.84 14.00
C ALA A 12 0.30 14.22 13.59
N TRP A 13 -0.16 13.17 14.30
CA TRP A 13 -1.49 12.59 14.08
C TRP A 13 -2.62 13.58 14.40
N GLN A 14 -2.52 14.36 15.48
CA GLN A 14 -3.50 15.40 15.80
C GLN A 14 -3.59 16.46 14.69
N LYS A 15 -2.45 16.88 14.13
CA LYS A 15 -2.42 17.81 12.99
C LYS A 15 -3.07 17.21 11.74
N LEU A 16 -2.86 15.92 11.48
CA LEU A 16 -3.47 15.23 10.35
C LEU A 16 -4.97 14.99 10.57
N ALA A 17 -5.40 14.71 11.80
CA ALA A 17 -6.81 14.52 12.16
C ALA A 17 -7.65 15.77 11.84
N ALA A 18 -7.10 16.97 12.07
CA ALA A 18 -7.76 18.23 11.70
C ALA A 18 -8.02 18.39 10.20
N LYS A 19 -7.35 17.60 9.34
CA LYS A 19 -7.52 17.57 7.88
C LYS A 19 -8.14 16.27 7.37
N THR A 20 -8.49 15.35 8.25
CA THR A 20 -9.00 14.02 7.86
C THR A 20 -10.51 14.11 7.68
N VAL A 21 -10.98 13.87 6.45
CA VAL A 21 -12.42 13.83 6.14
C VAL A 21 -13.08 12.61 6.78
N THR A 22 -12.49 11.43 6.62
CA THR A 22 -12.99 10.17 7.20
C THR A 22 -11.89 9.11 7.25
N VAL A 23 -12.14 8.03 8.00
CA VAL A 23 -11.30 6.83 8.06
C VAL A 23 -12.17 5.61 7.74
N THR A 24 -11.99 5.02 6.56
CA THR A 24 -12.75 3.84 6.12
C THR A 24 -12.13 2.55 6.67
N LYS A 25 -12.89 1.45 6.61
CA LYS A 25 -12.38 0.12 7.01
C LYS A 25 -11.48 -0.51 5.96
N GLY A 26 -11.62 -0.12 4.69
CA GLY A 26 -10.90 -0.72 3.57
C GLY A 26 -10.54 0.30 2.50
N TRP A 27 -9.49 -0.03 1.73
CA TRP A 27 -8.95 0.83 0.69
C TRP A 27 -9.96 1.15 -0.42
N SER A 28 -10.73 0.16 -0.89
CA SER A 28 -11.68 0.35 -2.00
C SER A 28 -12.73 1.42 -1.70
N GLU A 29 -13.19 1.49 -0.45
CA GLU A 29 -14.14 2.51 0.00
C GLU A 29 -13.49 3.89 0.00
N ALA A 30 -12.28 4.03 0.56
CA ALA A 30 -11.55 5.31 0.60
C ALA A 30 -11.24 5.84 -0.81
N TYR A 31 -10.75 4.96 -1.68
CA TYR A 31 -10.42 5.35 -3.06
C TYR A 31 -11.67 5.74 -3.84
N GLY A 32 -12.79 5.03 -3.65
CA GLY A 32 -14.07 5.37 -4.26
C GLY A 32 -14.63 6.72 -3.82
N LEU A 33 -14.43 7.12 -2.55
CA LEU A 33 -14.79 8.45 -2.05
C LEU A 33 -13.90 9.54 -2.68
N PHE A 34 -12.60 9.31 -2.76
CA PHE A 34 -11.66 10.20 -3.43
C PHE A 34 -12.05 10.47 -4.90
N LEU A 35 -12.36 9.42 -5.67
CA LEU A 35 -12.78 9.56 -7.07
C LEU A 35 -14.11 10.32 -7.24
N LYS A 36 -14.93 10.42 -6.18
CA LYS A 36 -16.17 11.21 -6.16
C LYS A 36 -15.93 12.67 -5.71
N GLY A 37 -14.70 13.04 -5.39
CA GLY A 37 -14.34 14.40 -4.96
C GLY A 37 -14.55 14.65 -3.46
N GLU A 38 -14.67 13.62 -2.64
CA GLU A 38 -14.88 13.77 -1.18
C GLU A 38 -13.62 14.24 -0.44
N SER A 39 -12.44 14.11 -1.06
CA SER A 39 -11.17 14.58 -0.50
C SER A 39 -10.17 14.99 -1.59
N ASP A 40 -9.25 15.88 -1.24
CA ASP A 40 -8.17 16.31 -2.14
C ASP A 40 -7.08 15.23 -2.33
N LEU A 41 -6.85 14.40 -1.30
CA LEU A 41 -5.88 13.31 -1.30
C LEU A 41 -6.46 12.04 -0.64
N VAL A 42 -5.85 10.90 -0.96
CA VAL A 42 -6.14 9.60 -0.35
C VAL A 42 -4.83 8.82 -0.12
N LEU A 43 -4.78 8.04 0.96
CA LEU A 43 -3.68 7.09 1.17
C LEU A 43 -3.82 5.94 0.17
N SER A 44 -2.90 5.86 -0.79
CA SER A 44 -2.83 4.83 -1.80
C SER A 44 -1.37 4.57 -2.19
N TYR A 45 -1.14 3.89 -3.31
CA TYR A 45 0.17 3.44 -3.77
C TYR A 45 0.72 4.32 -4.89
N THR A 46 2.05 4.34 -5.02
CA THR A 46 2.73 5.06 -6.12
C THR A 46 2.40 4.50 -7.50
N THR A 47 1.88 3.27 -7.54
CA THR A 47 1.41 2.58 -8.75
C THR A 47 -0.07 2.82 -9.06
N SER A 48 -0.86 3.43 -8.17
CA SER A 48 -2.28 3.70 -8.43
C SER A 48 -2.54 4.52 -9.70
N PRO A 49 -1.72 5.53 -10.07
CA PRO A 49 -1.91 6.24 -11.33
C PRO A 49 -1.85 5.36 -12.59
N ALA A 50 -1.17 4.20 -12.57
CA ALA A 50 -1.11 3.31 -13.73
C ALA A 50 -2.49 2.78 -14.13
N TYR A 51 -3.39 2.55 -13.18
CA TYR A 51 -4.78 2.18 -13.49
C TYR A 51 -5.45 3.23 -14.37
N HIS A 52 -5.38 4.50 -13.96
CA HIS A 52 -6.01 5.59 -14.69
C HIS A 52 -5.36 5.83 -16.05
N ILE A 53 -4.03 5.73 -16.14
CA ILE A 53 -3.29 5.89 -17.40
C ILE A 53 -3.64 4.77 -18.38
N ILE A 54 -3.64 3.52 -17.93
CA ILE A 54 -3.77 2.35 -18.81
C ILE A 54 -5.23 2.05 -19.12
N GLU A 55 -6.11 2.00 -18.13
CA GLU A 55 -7.53 1.61 -18.32
C GLU A 55 -8.40 2.80 -18.72
N GLU A 56 -8.22 3.95 -18.06
CA GLU A 56 -9.10 5.11 -18.27
C GLU A 56 -8.55 6.15 -19.24
N LYS A 57 -7.30 6.01 -19.69
CA LYS A 57 -6.57 6.97 -20.54
C LYS A 57 -6.53 8.38 -19.93
N LYS A 58 -6.35 8.45 -18.60
CA LYS A 58 -6.28 9.67 -17.80
C LYS A 58 -4.91 9.82 -17.15
N ASP A 59 -4.31 11.00 -17.31
CA ASP A 59 -3.00 11.37 -16.77
C ASP A 59 -3.09 12.40 -15.63
N ASN A 60 -4.30 12.78 -15.22
CA ASN A 60 -4.55 13.79 -14.20
C ASN A 60 -4.48 13.26 -12.75
N TYR A 61 -4.12 11.99 -12.55
CA TYR A 61 -3.88 11.40 -11.22
C TYR A 61 -2.39 11.16 -11.02
N ALA A 62 -1.89 11.50 -9.83
CA ALA A 62 -0.49 11.33 -9.48
C ALA A 62 -0.32 10.89 -8.03
N ALA A 63 0.81 10.25 -7.74
CA ALA A 63 1.23 9.97 -6.37
C ALA A 63 2.16 11.10 -5.89
N ALA A 64 1.86 11.70 -4.74
CA ALA A 64 2.71 12.74 -4.16
C ALA A 64 4.06 12.16 -3.73
N ASN A 65 5.15 12.76 -4.22
CA ASN A 65 6.51 12.34 -3.88
C ASN A 65 7.00 13.06 -2.60
N PHE A 66 7.02 12.34 -1.48
CA PHE A 66 7.55 12.87 -0.21
C PHE A 66 9.06 12.69 -0.09
N SER A 67 9.74 13.72 0.41
CA SER A 67 11.20 13.77 0.49
C SER A 67 11.78 12.84 1.56
N GLU A 68 11.01 12.52 2.59
CA GLU A 68 11.37 11.56 3.63
C GLU A 68 11.39 10.11 3.14
N GLY A 69 10.75 9.85 2.00
CA GLY A 69 10.59 8.51 1.43
C GLY A 69 9.19 7.93 1.62
N HIS A 70 9.01 6.71 1.09
CA HIS A 70 7.73 5.99 1.11
C HIS A 70 7.89 4.64 1.80
N TYR A 71 6.85 4.18 2.49
CA TYR A 71 6.88 2.91 3.20
C TYR A 71 6.69 1.73 2.24
N LEU A 72 7.59 0.76 2.26
CA LEU A 72 7.52 -0.44 1.43
C LEU A 72 6.46 -1.40 1.96
N GLN A 73 5.65 -1.97 1.06
CA GLN A 73 4.77 -3.10 1.38
C GLN A 73 5.10 -4.28 0.48
N VAL A 74 5.24 -5.45 1.10
CA VAL A 74 5.32 -6.75 0.41
C VAL A 74 4.10 -7.57 0.81
N GLU A 75 3.21 -7.85 -0.14
CA GLU A 75 2.08 -8.74 0.08
C GLU A 75 2.54 -10.20 0.03
N VAL A 76 2.07 -11.01 0.98
CA VAL A 76 2.52 -12.40 1.15
C VAL A 76 1.34 -13.37 1.16
N ALA A 77 1.60 -14.61 0.75
CA ALA A 77 0.68 -15.73 0.90
C ALA A 77 1.38 -16.89 1.60
N ALA A 78 0.62 -17.65 2.38
CA ALA A 78 1.10 -18.83 3.08
C ALA A 78 0.00 -19.90 3.12
N ARG A 79 0.41 -21.18 3.15
CA ARG A 79 -0.52 -22.28 3.38
C ARG A 79 -0.93 -22.31 4.86
N THR A 80 -2.16 -22.70 5.14
CA THR A 80 -2.58 -22.98 6.51
C THR A 80 -1.96 -24.29 6.99
N VAL A 81 -1.61 -24.37 8.28
CA VAL A 81 -1.08 -25.60 8.89
C VAL A 81 -2.12 -26.73 8.83
N ALA A 82 -3.40 -26.38 8.98
CA ALA A 82 -4.53 -27.32 8.96
C ALA A 82 -5.13 -27.58 7.56
N SER A 83 -4.42 -27.21 6.48
CA SER A 83 -4.94 -27.44 5.12
C SER A 83 -5.20 -28.93 4.87
N LYS A 84 -6.39 -29.25 4.35
CA LYS A 84 -6.73 -30.61 3.88
C LYS A 84 -6.11 -30.94 2.52
N GLN A 85 -5.45 -29.97 1.89
CA GLN A 85 -4.79 -30.11 0.59
C GLN A 85 -3.40 -29.46 0.63
N PRO A 86 -2.48 -29.95 1.47
CA PRO A 86 -1.17 -29.30 1.68
C PRO A 86 -0.32 -29.28 0.40
N GLU A 87 -0.34 -30.35 -0.41
CA GLU A 87 0.42 -30.41 -1.66
C GLU A 87 -0.14 -29.46 -2.71
N LEU A 88 -1.47 -29.30 -2.78
CA LEU A 88 -2.10 -28.35 -3.70
C LEU A 88 -1.82 -26.91 -3.29
N ALA A 89 -1.88 -26.61 -1.99
CA ALA A 89 -1.53 -25.29 -1.47
C ALA A 89 -0.07 -24.95 -1.79
N GLU A 90 0.86 -25.90 -1.63
CA GLU A 90 2.27 -25.68 -2.01
C GLU A 90 2.44 -25.46 -3.52
N LYS A 91 1.75 -26.24 -4.36
CA LYS A 91 1.73 -26.03 -5.82
C LYS A 91 1.22 -24.63 -6.18
N PHE A 92 0.17 -24.16 -5.51
CA PHE A 92 -0.36 -22.82 -5.72
C PHE A 92 0.65 -21.74 -5.34
N LEU A 93 1.31 -21.84 -4.19
CA LEU A 93 2.34 -20.88 -3.78
C LEU A 93 3.53 -20.86 -4.76
N LYS A 94 3.94 -22.02 -5.30
CA LYS A 94 4.96 -22.09 -6.37
C LYS A 94 4.47 -21.44 -7.67
N PHE A 95 3.20 -21.62 -8.03
CA PHE A 95 2.59 -20.97 -9.18
C PHE A 95 2.53 -19.45 -9.00
N MET A 96 2.25 -18.94 -7.79
CA MET A 96 2.20 -17.50 -7.52
C MET A 96 3.50 -16.77 -7.87
N VAL A 97 4.66 -17.42 -7.77
CA VAL A 97 5.96 -16.84 -8.14
C VAL A 97 6.43 -17.23 -9.54
N SER A 98 5.57 -17.88 -10.33
CA SER A 98 5.84 -18.19 -11.73
C SER A 98 5.51 -17.01 -12.65
N PRO A 99 6.09 -16.94 -13.87
CA PRO A 99 5.78 -15.90 -14.84
C PRO A 99 4.28 -15.80 -15.15
N ALA A 100 3.56 -16.92 -15.18
CA ALA A 100 2.13 -16.95 -15.50
C ALA A 100 1.29 -16.12 -14.51
N PHE A 101 1.61 -16.17 -13.23
CA PHE A 101 0.96 -15.34 -12.22
C PHE A 101 1.53 -13.91 -12.20
N GLN A 102 2.86 -13.80 -12.21
CA GLN A 102 3.55 -12.52 -12.03
C GLN A 102 3.32 -11.53 -13.20
N ASN A 103 3.12 -12.03 -14.42
CA ASN A 103 2.77 -11.20 -15.58
C ASN A 103 1.39 -10.52 -15.44
N ALA A 104 0.49 -11.07 -14.62
CA ALA A 104 -0.85 -10.50 -14.41
C ALA A 104 -0.88 -9.44 -13.30
N ILE A 105 0.18 -9.34 -12.47
CA ILE A 105 0.19 -8.44 -11.30
C ILE A 105 0.13 -6.95 -11.66
N PRO A 106 0.90 -6.43 -12.65
CA PRO A 106 0.93 -5.00 -12.94
C PRO A 106 -0.44 -4.40 -13.27
N THR A 107 -1.27 -5.10 -14.05
CA THR A 107 -2.60 -4.60 -14.47
C THR A 107 -3.77 -5.30 -13.78
N GLY A 108 -3.51 -6.33 -12.98
CA GLY A 108 -4.53 -6.98 -12.15
C GLY A 108 -4.61 -6.37 -10.76
N ASN A 109 -3.47 -6.25 -10.07
CA ASN A 109 -3.39 -5.74 -8.70
C ASN A 109 -2.82 -4.32 -8.61
N TRP A 110 -2.37 -3.74 -9.73
CA TRP A 110 -1.75 -2.40 -9.77
C TRP A 110 -0.55 -2.26 -8.83
N MET A 111 0.29 -3.29 -8.78
CA MET A 111 1.48 -3.37 -7.95
C MET A 111 2.68 -3.84 -8.76
N TYR A 112 3.89 -3.65 -8.21
CA TYR A 112 5.08 -4.25 -8.81
C TYR A 112 5.10 -5.78 -8.58
N PRO A 113 5.48 -6.57 -9.59
CA PRO A 113 5.68 -8.01 -9.45
C PRO A 113 6.97 -8.29 -8.67
N VAL A 114 7.02 -9.45 -8.00
CA VAL A 114 8.18 -9.86 -7.19
C VAL A 114 9.29 -10.48 -8.04
N THR A 115 8.94 -11.00 -9.23
CA THR A 115 9.90 -11.51 -10.21
C THR A 115 10.14 -10.51 -11.32
N GLN A 116 11.28 -10.61 -12.00
CA GLN A 116 11.57 -9.77 -13.14
C GLN A 116 10.64 -10.10 -14.32
N VAL A 117 9.72 -9.19 -14.61
CA VAL A 117 8.83 -9.22 -15.79
C VAL A 117 8.89 -7.87 -16.48
N ALA A 118 8.58 -7.83 -17.78
CA ALA A 118 8.42 -6.57 -18.48
C ALA A 118 7.15 -5.86 -17.97
N LEU A 119 7.29 -4.62 -17.51
CA LEU A 119 6.15 -3.81 -17.12
C LEU A 119 5.45 -3.28 -18.38
N PRO A 120 4.12 -3.16 -18.36
CA PRO A 120 3.37 -2.59 -19.48
C PRO A 120 3.64 -1.08 -19.62
N SER A 121 3.42 -0.55 -20.82
CA SER A 121 3.51 0.89 -21.07
C SER A 121 2.52 1.65 -20.18
N GLY A 122 2.95 2.80 -19.66
CA GLY A 122 2.30 3.59 -18.61
C GLY A 122 3.05 3.53 -17.28
N PHE A 123 3.74 2.42 -16.99
CA PHE A 123 4.52 2.28 -15.75
C PHE A 123 5.78 3.14 -15.72
N GLU A 124 6.33 3.48 -16.89
CA GLU A 124 7.48 4.38 -17.04
C GLU A 124 7.18 5.82 -16.60
N GLN A 125 5.91 6.20 -16.53
CA GLN A 125 5.46 7.53 -16.09
C GLN A 125 5.36 7.61 -14.55
N LEU A 126 5.42 6.47 -13.86
CA LEU A 126 5.30 6.41 -12.41
C LEU A 126 6.61 6.81 -11.72
N SER A 127 6.47 7.59 -10.66
CA SER A 127 7.61 7.90 -9.79
C SER A 127 7.94 6.73 -8.86
N LYS A 128 9.20 6.30 -8.87
CA LYS A 128 9.74 5.41 -7.84
C LYS A 128 10.29 6.24 -6.68
N PRO A 129 9.91 5.95 -5.43
CA PRO A 129 10.47 6.63 -4.26
C PRO A 129 12.00 6.53 -4.24
N ALA A 130 12.68 7.64 -3.94
CA ALA A 130 14.13 7.65 -3.77
C ALA A 130 14.59 6.88 -2.52
N THR A 131 13.76 6.89 -1.47
CA THR A 131 14.02 6.22 -0.20
C THR A 131 12.85 5.29 0.13
N ALA A 132 13.16 4.01 0.33
CA ALA A 132 12.23 3.03 0.86
C ALA A 132 12.36 2.97 2.39
N LEU A 133 11.26 3.25 3.08
CA LEU A 133 11.15 3.16 4.53
C LEU A 133 10.58 1.79 4.92
N GLU A 134 11.16 1.16 5.93
CA GLU A 134 10.66 -0.11 6.45
C GLU A 134 11.01 -0.26 7.95
N PHE A 135 10.18 -1.00 8.68
CA PHE A 135 10.52 -1.56 9.99
C PHE A 135 10.64 -3.07 9.85
N THR A 136 11.52 -3.70 10.62
CA THR A 136 11.59 -5.16 10.61
C THR A 136 10.27 -5.75 11.14
N PRO A 137 9.90 -6.98 10.73
CA PRO A 137 8.71 -7.65 11.25
C PRO A 137 8.69 -7.73 12.79
N GLN A 138 9.85 -7.89 13.42
CA GLN A 138 10.00 -7.94 14.89
C GLN A 138 9.73 -6.59 15.54
N GLN A 139 10.21 -5.48 14.95
CA GLN A 139 9.92 -4.12 15.42
C GLN A 139 8.42 -3.83 15.36
N VAL A 140 7.78 -4.15 14.23
CA VAL A 140 6.33 -3.97 14.06
C VAL A 140 5.56 -4.83 15.06
N ALA A 141 5.93 -6.10 15.23
CA ALA A 141 5.27 -6.99 16.19
C ALA A 141 5.36 -6.47 17.63
N ALA A 142 6.52 -5.94 18.03
CA ALA A 142 6.74 -5.41 19.37
C ALA A 142 6.00 -4.08 19.64
N GLN A 143 5.87 -3.21 18.63
CA GLN A 143 5.44 -1.83 18.84
C GLN A 143 4.04 -1.49 18.31
N ARG A 144 3.47 -2.30 17.39
CA ARG A 144 2.21 -1.97 16.70
C ARG A 144 1.05 -1.67 17.64
N GLN A 145 0.93 -2.39 18.76
CA GLN A 145 -0.20 -2.22 19.68
C GLN A 145 -0.16 -0.83 20.32
N THR A 146 1.03 -0.41 20.78
CA THR A 146 1.26 0.93 21.32
C THR A 146 0.97 1.99 20.28
N TRP A 147 1.54 1.86 19.08
CA TRP A 147 1.36 2.84 18.01
C TRP A 147 -0.10 2.98 17.54
N ILE A 148 -0.85 1.88 17.48
CA ILE A 148 -2.29 1.92 17.14
C ILE A 148 -3.07 2.62 18.24
N SER A 149 -2.76 2.34 19.52
CA SER A 149 -3.43 3.01 20.64
C SER A 149 -3.14 4.52 20.68
N GLU A 150 -1.90 4.92 20.39
CA GLU A 150 -1.50 6.32 20.27
C GLU A 150 -2.23 7.02 19.14
N TRP A 151 -2.24 6.40 17.95
CA TRP A 151 -2.99 6.90 16.80
C TRP A 151 -4.47 7.07 17.13
N GLN A 152 -5.13 6.03 17.65
CA GLN A 152 -6.55 6.05 17.94
C GLN A 152 -6.89 7.18 18.92
N ARG A 153 -6.10 7.37 19.98
CA ARG A 153 -6.29 8.47 20.94
C ARG A 153 -6.04 9.84 20.32
N ALA A 154 -5.07 9.95 19.41
CA ALA A 154 -4.70 11.22 18.78
C ALA A 154 -5.73 11.69 17.73
N VAL A 155 -6.46 10.77 17.10
CA VAL A 155 -7.40 11.08 16.00
C VAL A 155 -8.87 10.97 16.39
N SER A 156 -9.19 10.35 17.53
CA SER A 156 -10.56 10.28 18.06
C SER A 156 -10.83 11.46 18.97
N ARG A 157 -12.06 11.97 18.95
CA ARG A 157 -12.55 12.97 19.91
C ARG A 157 -12.87 12.33 21.25
#